data_AF-A0A9D0A987-F1
#
_entry.id   AF-A0A9D0A987-F1
#
_cell.length_a   1.000
_cell.length_b   1.000
_cell.length_c   1.000
_cell.angle_alpha   90.00
_cell.angle_beta   90.00
_cell.angle_gamma   90.00
#
_symmetry.space_group_name_H-M   'P 1'
#
loop_
_entity.id
_entity.type
_entity.pdbx_description
1 polymer ?
#
loop_
_entity_poly.entity_id
_entity_poly.type
_entity_poly.pdbx_seq_one_letter_code
_entity_poly.pdbx_strand_id
1 'polypeptide(L)'
;GLVTDSGELIPAQTVIISIGDVPSLSFLPDSVEVVKVAGGSWIKTDESGRTTDPKIFAVGDVERPGLATNALGAGKRTGEYLAATLKGEEWKPFTKKLIKYEALTIAHYDPAEEKGDTENHQAARCLSCGSCRDCHLCETICPTHAISRREIVADDPDGVNYEYVSDDTKCIACGFCADTCPCGIWTMQPF
;
A
#
# COMPACT_ATOMS: atom_id res chain seq x y z
N GLY A 1 22.49 22.23 14.47
CA GLY A 1 21.71 23.27 13.75
C GLY A 1 22.01 23.23 12.27
N LEU A 2 21.19 23.88 11.45
CA LEU A 2 21.37 24.02 10.00
C LEU A 2 21.81 25.46 9.70
N VAL A 3 22.77 25.66 8.80
CA VAL A 3 23.13 26.99 8.30
C VAL A 3 22.54 27.16 6.91
N THR A 4 21.75 28.22 6.70
CA THR A 4 21.13 28.52 5.41
C THR A 4 22.15 29.09 4.41
N ASP A 5 21.76 29.19 3.14
CA ASP A 5 22.53 29.87 2.09
C ASP A 5 22.71 31.38 2.35
N SER A 6 21.78 32.00 3.10
CA SER A 6 21.88 33.37 3.61
C SER A 6 22.80 33.52 4.83
N GLY A 7 23.35 32.42 5.37
CA GLY A 7 24.23 32.41 6.53
C GLY A 7 23.53 32.43 7.89
N GLU A 8 22.20 32.25 7.92
CA GLU A 8 21.42 32.17 9.14
C GLU A 8 21.61 30.80 9.82
N LEU A 9 21.85 30.80 11.14
CA LEU A 9 21.92 29.58 11.93
C LEU A 9 20.54 29.23 12.51
N ILE A 10 20.01 28.09 12.09
CA ILE A 10 18.83 27.45 12.69
C ILE A 10 19.34 26.47 13.76
N PRO A 11 19.24 26.77 15.07
CA PRO A 11 19.72 25.89 16.12
C PRO A 11 18.91 24.58 16.16
N ALA A 12 19.60 23.46 16.36
CA ALA A 12 18.98 22.14 16.51
C ALA A 12 19.92 21.23 17.32
N GLN A 13 19.36 20.41 18.21
CA GLN A 13 20.11 19.43 19.02
C GLN A 13 20.50 18.20 18.20
N THR A 14 19.68 17.82 17.22
CA THR A 14 19.94 16.71 16.30
C THR A 14 19.58 17.14 14.89
N VAL A 15 20.39 16.73 13.92
CA VAL A 15 20.15 16.94 12.50
C VAL A 15 20.16 15.57 11.83
N ILE A 16 19.07 15.21 11.16
CA ILE A 16 18.97 13.99 10.37
C ILE A 16 19.06 14.40 8.90
N ILE A 17 20.08 13.91 8.20
CA ILE A 17 20.28 14.17 6.78
C ILE A 17 19.75 12.96 6.02
N SER A 18 18.62 13.16 5.32
CA SER A 18 18.06 12.15 4.42
C SER A 18 18.86 12.13 3.12
N ILE A 19 19.95 11.36 3.10
CA ILE A 19 20.72 11.13 1.87
C ILE A 19 19.89 10.28 0.91
N GLY A 20 19.91 10.64 -0.38
CA GLY A 20 19.39 9.80 -1.45
C GLY A 20 20.43 8.79 -1.92
N ASP A 21 20.03 7.93 -2.85
CA ASP A 21 20.90 6.91 -3.44
C ASP A 21 21.34 7.28 -4.86
N VAL A 22 22.51 6.80 -5.26
CA VAL A 22 23.00 6.83 -6.65
C VAL A 22 23.59 5.46 -7.01
N PRO A 23 23.33 4.92 -8.21
CA PRO A 23 23.79 3.59 -8.55
C PRO A 23 25.28 3.60 -8.91
N SER A 24 25.99 2.55 -8.49
CA SER A 24 27.36 2.29 -8.94
C SER A 24 27.32 1.57 -10.28
N LEU A 25 27.79 2.24 -11.34
CA LEU A 25 27.65 1.74 -12.73
C LEU A 25 28.98 1.39 -13.41
N SER A 26 30.10 1.44 -12.69
CA SER A 26 31.44 1.24 -13.27
C SER A 26 31.72 -0.16 -13.81
N PHE A 27 30.84 -1.13 -13.49
CA PHE A 27 30.95 -2.51 -13.95
C PHE A 27 30.26 -2.74 -15.30
N LEU A 28 29.44 -1.78 -15.77
CA LEU A 28 28.70 -1.93 -17.01
C LEU A 28 29.60 -1.74 -18.23
N PRO A 29 29.35 -2.48 -19.32
CA PRO A 29 30.05 -2.24 -20.57
C PRO A 29 29.62 -0.91 -21.21
N ASP A 30 30.47 -0.35 -22.05
CA ASP A 30 30.21 0.91 -22.79
C ASP A 30 28.98 0.84 -23.71
N SER A 31 28.50 -0.38 -24.01
CA SER A 31 27.27 -0.59 -24.78
C SER A 31 26.00 -0.19 -24.03
N VAL A 32 26.06 0.00 -22.71
CA VAL A 32 24.92 0.44 -21.89
C VAL A 32 24.95 1.95 -21.70
N GLU A 33 24.02 2.65 -22.34
CA GLU A 33 23.86 4.09 -22.20
C GLU A 33 23.36 4.45 -20.79
N VAL A 34 23.93 5.52 -20.25
CA VAL A 34 23.53 6.11 -18.98
C VAL A 34 23.11 7.57 -19.17
N VAL A 35 22.13 8.02 -18.39
CA VAL A 35 21.64 9.40 -18.37
C VAL A 35 22.08 10.06 -17.07
N LYS A 36 22.62 11.28 -17.16
CA LYS A 36 23.00 12.06 -15.97
C LYS A 36 21.82 12.92 -15.51
N VAL A 37 21.34 12.68 -14.30
CA VAL A 37 20.23 13.42 -13.68
C VAL A 37 20.53 13.66 -12.21
N ALA A 38 20.34 14.90 -11.75
CA ALA A 38 20.50 15.30 -10.35
C ALA A 38 21.85 14.92 -9.72
N GLY A 39 22.95 14.98 -10.50
CA GLY A 39 24.30 14.63 -10.03
C GLY A 39 24.61 13.13 -10.02
N GLY A 40 23.63 12.26 -10.30
CA GLY A 40 23.82 10.82 -10.48
C GLY A 40 23.81 10.40 -11.96
N SER A 41 24.31 9.19 -12.23
CA SER A 41 24.19 8.50 -13.52
C SER A 41 23.19 7.36 -13.36
N TRP A 42 22.27 7.21 -14.31
CA TRP A 42 21.20 6.21 -14.26
C TRP A 42 21.15 5.43 -15.57
N ILE A 43 20.80 4.15 -15.54
CA ILE A 43 20.77 3.30 -16.74
C ILE A 43 19.56 3.69 -17.60
N LYS A 44 19.80 3.94 -18.89
CA LYS A 44 18.72 4.20 -19.84
C LYS A 44 18.04 2.89 -20.25
N THR A 45 16.72 2.84 -20.12
CA THR A 45 15.90 1.69 -20.48
C THR A 45 14.67 2.07 -21.30
N ASP A 46 14.13 1.12 -22.04
CA ASP A 46 12.77 1.20 -22.59
C ASP A 46 11.70 0.73 -21.56
N GLU A 47 10.42 0.70 -21.95
CA GLU A 47 9.32 0.31 -21.06
C GLU A 47 9.45 -1.12 -20.50
N SER A 48 10.15 -2.00 -21.23
CA SER A 48 10.41 -3.38 -20.84
C SER A 48 11.63 -3.53 -19.92
N GLY A 49 12.35 -2.45 -19.64
CA GLY A 49 13.60 -2.46 -18.88
C GLY A 49 14.82 -2.84 -19.72
N ARG A 50 14.69 -2.91 -21.05
CA ARG A 50 15.81 -3.25 -21.94
C ARG A 50 16.74 -2.05 -22.08
N THR A 51 18.04 -2.28 -21.95
CA THR A 51 19.05 -1.24 -22.17
C THR A 51 19.41 -1.12 -23.66
N THR A 52 20.33 -0.22 -23.99
CA THR A 52 20.90 -0.15 -25.34
C THR A 52 21.74 -1.36 -25.72
N ASP A 53 22.26 -2.11 -24.75
CA ASP A 53 22.78 -3.44 -25.01
C ASP A 53 21.63 -4.45 -25.03
N PRO A 54 21.38 -5.14 -26.16
CA PRO A 54 20.24 -6.03 -26.30
C PRO A 54 20.27 -7.24 -25.35
N LYS A 55 21.39 -7.53 -24.68
CA LYS A 55 21.57 -8.64 -23.74
C LYS A 55 21.43 -8.20 -22.28
N ILE A 56 21.35 -6.90 -22.01
CA ILE A 56 21.33 -6.36 -20.65
C ILE A 56 20.00 -5.66 -20.40
N PHE A 57 19.41 -6.00 -19.26
CA PHE A 57 18.19 -5.40 -18.74
C PHE A 57 18.50 -4.77 -17.39
N ALA A 58 17.85 -3.66 -17.10
CA ALA A 58 17.95 -2.96 -15.82
C ALA A 58 16.54 -2.73 -15.27
N VAL A 59 16.40 -2.90 -13.96
CA VAL A 59 15.11 -2.77 -13.27
C VAL A 59 15.26 -2.07 -11.93
N GLY A 60 14.29 -1.22 -11.61
CA GLY A 60 14.19 -0.55 -10.32
C GLY A 60 15.08 0.68 -10.25
N ASP A 61 15.64 0.96 -9.07
CA ASP A 61 16.18 2.28 -8.80
C ASP A 61 17.42 2.61 -9.64
N VAL A 62 18.09 1.61 -10.23
CA VAL A 62 19.19 1.84 -11.19
C VAL A 62 18.76 2.59 -12.45
N GLU A 63 17.48 2.58 -12.79
CA GLU A 63 16.89 3.32 -13.92
C GLU A 63 16.59 4.78 -13.54
N ARG A 64 16.14 5.00 -12.29
CA ARG A 64 15.80 6.30 -11.67
C ARG A 64 15.38 6.08 -10.21
N PRO A 65 15.49 7.09 -9.31
CA PRO A 65 14.93 6.99 -7.97
C PRO A 65 13.43 6.67 -7.99
N GLY A 66 12.97 5.81 -7.08
CA GLY A 66 11.58 5.41 -6.97
C GLY A 66 11.20 4.90 -5.58
N LEU A 67 9.94 4.45 -5.44
CA LEU A 67 9.48 3.71 -4.28
C LEU A 67 9.77 2.22 -4.47
N ALA A 68 9.77 1.45 -3.38
CA ALA A 68 9.90 0.00 -3.43
C ALA A 68 8.87 -0.66 -4.39
N THR A 69 7.66 -0.11 -4.47
CA THR A 69 6.61 -0.57 -5.39
C THR A 69 6.96 -0.31 -6.86
N ASN A 70 7.72 0.74 -7.17
CA ASN A 70 8.23 0.98 -8.53
C ASN A 70 9.23 -0.10 -8.93
N ALA A 71 10.17 -0.46 -8.04
CA ALA A 71 11.16 -1.51 -8.30
C ALA A 71 10.51 -2.89 -8.52
N LEU A 72 9.52 -3.25 -7.70
CA LEU A 72 8.72 -4.47 -7.90
C LEU A 72 7.99 -4.46 -9.25
N GLY A 73 7.38 -3.33 -9.59
CA GLY A 73 6.70 -3.15 -10.87
C GLY A 73 7.65 -3.29 -12.06
N ALA A 74 8.85 -2.69 -11.98
CA ALA A 74 9.88 -2.81 -13.02
C ALA A 74 10.34 -4.25 -13.22
N GLY A 75 10.71 -4.94 -12.13
CA GLY A 75 11.10 -6.35 -12.19
C GLY A 75 10.01 -7.23 -12.79
N LYS A 76 8.74 -7.01 -12.43
CA LYS A 76 7.61 -7.73 -13.02
C LYS A 76 7.47 -7.47 -14.51
N ARG A 77 7.49 -6.21 -14.97
CA ARG A 77 7.35 -5.87 -16.40
C ARG A 77 8.44 -6.54 -17.23
N THR A 78 9.69 -6.44 -16.80
CA THR A 78 10.82 -7.09 -17.47
C THR A 78 10.71 -8.61 -17.46
N GLY A 79 10.28 -9.20 -16.35
CA GLY A 79 10.04 -10.64 -16.25
C GLY A 79 8.96 -11.12 -17.23
N GLU A 80 7.84 -10.41 -17.32
CA GLU A 80 6.76 -10.71 -18.28
C GLU A 80 7.23 -10.54 -19.73
N TYR A 81 8.01 -9.49 -20.02
CA TYR A 81 8.61 -9.28 -21.35
C TYR A 81 9.53 -10.42 -21.76
N LEU A 82 10.44 -10.83 -20.87
CA LEU A 82 11.37 -11.94 -21.12
C LEU A 82 10.63 -13.25 -21.31
N ALA A 83 9.62 -13.53 -20.48
CA ALA A 83 8.80 -14.72 -20.58
C ALA A 83 8.05 -14.79 -21.93
N ALA A 84 7.44 -13.70 -22.37
CA ALA A 84 6.76 -13.62 -23.66
C ALA A 84 7.76 -13.81 -24.82
N THR A 85 8.91 -13.13 -24.76
CA THR A 85 9.96 -13.21 -25.77
C THR A 85 10.47 -14.65 -25.93
N LEU A 86 10.73 -15.36 -24.82
CA LEU A 86 11.19 -16.75 -24.84
C LEU A 86 10.15 -17.72 -25.40
N LYS A 87 8.85 -17.38 -25.30
CA LYS A 87 7.75 -18.15 -25.89
C LYS A 87 7.43 -17.77 -27.33
N GLY A 88 8.05 -16.71 -27.87
CA GLY A 88 7.68 -16.14 -29.17
C GLY A 88 6.33 -15.43 -29.16
N GLU A 89 5.87 -14.99 -27.99
CA GLU A 89 4.63 -14.25 -27.79
C GLU A 89 4.88 -12.73 -27.83
N GLU A 90 3.89 -11.96 -28.26
CA GLU A 90 3.91 -10.50 -28.16
C GLU A 90 3.69 -10.09 -26.69
N TRP A 91 4.64 -9.37 -26.10
CA TRP A 91 4.47 -8.78 -24.77
C TRP A 91 3.55 -7.56 -24.82
N LYS A 92 2.61 -7.48 -23.88
CA LYS A 92 1.74 -6.30 -23.69
C LYS A 92 1.89 -5.79 -22.26
N PRO A 93 2.21 -4.49 -22.07
CA PRO A 93 2.29 -3.90 -20.76
C PRO A 93 0.98 -4.06 -19.98
N PHE A 94 1.12 -4.26 -18.67
CA PHE A 94 -0.02 -4.48 -17.81
C PHE A 94 -0.74 -3.17 -17.48
N THR A 95 -1.86 -2.91 -18.16
CA THR A 95 -2.69 -1.71 -17.95
C THR A 95 -3.74 -1.94 -16.88
N LYS A 96 -3.36 -1.88 -15.59
CA LYS A 96 -4.35 -1.79 -14.50
C LYS A 96 -4.86 -0.36 -14.37
N LYS A 97 -6.17 -0.18 -14.22
CA LYS A 97 -6.73 1.12 -13.84
C LYS A 97 -6.21 1.49 -12.46
N LEU A 98 -5.74 2.74 -12.32
CA LEU A 98 -5.41 3.30 -11.02
C LEU A 98 -6.65 3.22 -10.12
N ILE A 99 -6.54 2.54 -8.99
CA ILE A 99 -7.57 2.59 -7.96
C ILE A 99 -7.50 3.99 -7.36
N LYS A 100 -8.58 4.74 -7.50
CA LYS A 100 -8.64 6.10 -6.95
C LYS A 100 -8.68 6.04 -5.42
N TYR A 101 -8.21 7.10 -4.77
CA TYR A 101 -8.22 7.20 -3.32
C TYR A 101 -9.63 6.99 -2.75
N GLU A 102 -10.66 7.49 -3.44
CA GLU A 102 -12.06 7.36 -3.00
C GLU A 102 -12.59 5.92 -3.06
N ALA A 103 -11.91 5.04 -3.81
CA ALA A 103 -12.24 3.61 -3.88
C ALA A 103 -11.50 2.78 -2.82
N LEU A 104 -10.63 3.41 -2.01
CA LEU A 104 -9.96 2.77 -0.90
C LEU A 104 -10.85 2.86 0.35
N THR A 105 -11.28 1.72 0.86
CA THR A 105 -11.95 1.65 2.17
C THR A 105 -10.90 1.89 3.27
N ILE A 106 -10.82 3.11 3.77
CA ILE A 106 -9.89 3.52 4.85
C ILE A 106 -10.33 3.06 6.25
N ALA A 107 -11.45 2.33 6.35
CA ALA A 107 -12.06 1.86 7.61
C ALA A 107 -11.18 0.88 8.43
N HIS A 108 -9.93 0.65 8.05
CA HIS A 108 -8.99 -0.10 8.88
C HIS A 108 -8.37 0.74 10.01
N TYR A 109 -8.53 2.07 9.97
CA TYR A 109 -8.15 2.97 11.05
C TYR A 109 -9.35 3.83 11.43
N ASP A 110 -9.73 3.79 12.70
CA ASP A 110 -10.64 4.75 13.31
C ASP A 110 -9.87 6.06 13.57
N PRO A 111 -10.14 7.16 12.85
CA PRO A 111 -9.51 8.44 13.10
C PRO A 111 -10.23 9.11 14.27
N ALA A 112 -10.14 8.54 15.47
CA ALA A 112 -10.56 9.27 16.67
C ALA A 112 -9.87 10.64 16.69
N GLU A 113 -10.63 11.72 16.90
CA GLU A 113 -10.11 13.09 16.89
C GLU A 113 -9.10 13.32 18.02
N GLU A 114 -9.33 12.71 19.18
CA GLU A 114 -8.43 12.78 20.33
C GLU A 114 -7.38 11.67 20.28
N LYS A 115 -6.37 11.87 19.44
CA LYS A 115 -5.22 10.98 19.39
C LYS A 115 -4.31 11.15 20.62
N GLY A 116 -4.49 12.15 21.48
CA GLY A 116 -3.48 12.45 22.50
C GLY A 116 -2.10 12.77 21.89
N ASP A 117 -1.34 13.58 22.58
CA ASP A 117 -0.09 14.15 22.09
C ASP A 117 1.16 13.49 22.70
N THR A 118 0.98 12.46 23.53
CA THR A 118 2.08 11.78 24.22
C THR A 118 2.23 10.33 23.78
N GLU A 119 3.47 9.80 23.87
CA GLU A 119 3.77 8.38 23.62
C GLU A 119 2.88 7.44 24.43
N ASN A 120 2.62 7.78 25.70
CA ASN A 120 1.77 6.98 26.58
C ASN A 120 0.29 6.99 26.15
N HIS A 121 -0.25 8.12 25.69
CA HIS A 121 -1.59 8.18 25.08
C HIS A 121 -1.65 7.40 23.75
N GLN A 122 -0.55 7.39 23.00
CA GLN A 122 -0.44 6.60 21.77
C GLN A 122 -0.41 5.10 22.05
N ALA A 123 0.34 4.67 23.06
CA ALA A 123 0.45 3.27 23.48
C ALA A 123 -0.80 2.73 24.19
N ALA A 124 -1.52 3.58 24.93
CA ALA A 124 -2.72 3.17 25.66
C ALA A 124 -4.02 3.26 24.84
N ARG A 125 -3.97 3.75 23.59
CA ARG A 125 -5.17 3.83 22.75
C ARG A 125 -5.66 2.44 22.38
N CYS A 126 -6.98 2.27 22.33
CA CYS A 126 -7.59 1.16 21.65
C CYS A 126 -7.41 1.35 20.13
N LEU A 127 -6.79 0.39 19.43
CA LEU A 127 -6.75 0.35 17.95
C LEU A 127 -8.10 -0.17 17.37
N SER A 128 -9.21 0.18 18.02
CA SER A 128 -10.60 -0.28 17.82
C SER A 128 -10.82 -1.80 17.79
N CYS A 129 -10.13 -2.57 18.63
CA CYS A 129 -10.57 -3.93 18.91
C CYS A 129 -11.92 -3.85 19.67
N GLY A 130 -13.02 -4.30 19.05
CA GLY A 130 -14.33 -4.40 19.69
C GLY A 130 -15.42 -3.42 19.23
N SER A 131 -15.15 -2.47 18.33
CA SER A 131 -16.17 -1.57 17.78
C SER A 131 -16.30 -1.72 16.27
N CYS A 132 -17.53 -1.86 15.77
CA CYS A 132 -17.78 -1.98 14.33
C CYS A 132 -17.39 -0.67 13.62
N ARG A 133 -16.78 -0.77 12.43
CA ARG A 133 -16.30 0.37 11.63
C ARG A 133 -17.05 0.57 10.32
N ASP A 134 -18.21 -0.08 10.18
CA ASP A 134 -19.05 -0.01 8.98
C ASP A 134 -18.32 -0.33 7.65
N CYS A 135 -17.36 -1.25 7.69
CA CYS A 135 -16.47 -1.49 6.54
C CYS A 135 -17.07 -2.39 5.44
N HIS A 136 -18.28 -2.93 5.64
CA HIS A 136 -18.97 -3.86 4.74
C HIS A 136 -18.23 -5.16 4.36
N LEU A 137 -17.08 -5.43 4.99
CA LEU A 137 -16.28 -6.62 4.66
C LEU A 137 -16.99 -7.93 5.03
N CYS A 138 -17.70 -7.95 6.15
CA CYS A 138 -18.52 -9.09 6.57
C CYS A 138 -19.69 -9.39 5.61
N GLU A 139 -20.31 -8.36 5.04
CA GLU A 139 -21.34 -8.52 3.98
C GLU A 139 -20.72 -9.06 2.69
N THR A 140 -19.57 -8.51 2.30
CA THR A 140 -18.90 -8.83 1.04
C THR A 140 -18.33 -10.26 1.04
N ILE A 141 -17.75 -10.69 2.16
CA ILE A 141 -17.13 -12.02 2.24
C ILE A 141 -18.14 -13.15 2.43
N CYS A 142 -19.36 -12.84 2.88
CA CYS A 142 -20.34 -13.86 3.24
C CYS A 142 -20.82 -14.58 1.97
N PRO A 143 -20.49 -15.87 1.78
CA PRO A 143 -20.75 -16.57 0.52
C PRO A 143 -22.25 -16.84 0.28
N THR A 144 -23.06 -16.79 1.34
CA THR A 144 -24.50 -17.02 1.29
C THR A 144 -25.31 -15.74 1.48
N HIS A 145 -24.65 -14.58 1.57
CA HIS A 145 -25.29 -13.28 1.86
C HIS A 145 -26.20 -13.34 3.11
N ALA A 146 -25.74 -14.04 4.15
CA ALA A 146 -26.39 -14.11 5.45
C ALA A 146 -26.21 -12.82 6.26
N ILE A 147 -25.10 -12.09 6.05
CA ILE A 147 -24.83 -10.83 6.75
C ILE A 147 -25.48 -9.66 5.98
N SER A 148 -26.14 -8.76 6.69
CA SER A 148 -26.70 -7.52 6.14
C SER A 148 -26.56 -6.36 7.12
N ARG A 149 -26.29 -5.15 6.60
CA ARG A 149 -26.33 -3.91 7.38
C ARG A 149 -27.77 -3.38 7.50
N ARG A 150 -28.13 -2.88 8.68
CA ARG A 150 -29.41 -2.22 8.95
C ARG A 150 -29.17 -0.87 9.61
N GLU A 151 -29.90 0.15 9.18
CA GLU A 151 -29.96 1.42 9.90
C GLU A 151 -30.83 1.24 11.15
N ILE A 152 -30.36 1.75 12.29
CA ILE A 152 -31.11 1.82 13.54
C ILE A 152 -31.17 3.27 14.01
N VAL A 153 -32.27 3.64 14.66
CA VAL A 153 -32.34 4.92 15.35
C VAL A 153 -31.69 4.72 16.71
N ALA A 154 -30.51 5.29 16.91
CA ALA A 154 -29.91 5.32 18.24
C ALA A 154 -30.70 6.30 19.12
N ASP A 155 -31.10 5.85 20.31
CA ASP A 155 -31.70 6.72 21.34
C ASP A 155 -30.67 7.69 21.96
N ASP A 156 -29.38 7.45 21.69
CA ASP A 156 -28.24 8.26 22.10
C ASP A 156 -27.76 9.16 20.94
N PRO A 157 -27.63 10.49 21.13
CA PRO A 157 -27.07 11.38 20.12
C PRO A 157 -25.64 11.04 19.67
N ASP A 158 -24.87 10.29 20.46
CA ASP A 158 -23.52 9.81 20.11
C ASP A 158 -23.51 8.31 19.73
N GLY A 159 -24.68 7.68 19.63
CA GLY A 159 -24.84 6.25 19.37
C GLY A 159 -24.61 5.86 17.90
N VAL A 160 -24.14 4.64 17.70
CA VAL A 160 -24.01 4.04 16.36
C VAL A 160 -25.41 3.83 15.77
N ASN A 161 -25.69 4.46 14.64
CA ASN A 161 -26.99 4.41 13.96
C ASN A 161 -27.14 3.22 13.00
N TYR A 162 -26.31 2.19 13.15
CA TYR A 162 -26.37 1.00 12.31
C TYR A 162 -26.01 -0.26 13.09
N GLU A 163 -26.49 -1.40 12.61
CA GLU A 163 -26.10 -2.73 13.06
C GLU A 163 -25.83 -3.64 11.86
N TYR A 164 -25.10 -4.72 12.09
CA TYR A 164 -25.00 -5.82 11.14
C TYR A 164 -25.66 -7.06 11.74
N VAL A 165 -26.49 -7.72 10.95
CA VAL A 165 -27.28 -8.87 11.39
C VAL A 165 -26.99 -10.08 10.51
N SER A 166 -26.82 -11.24 11.16
CA SER A 166 -26.76 -12.54 10.49
C SER A 166 -28.15 -13.15 10.38
N ASP A 167 -28.52 -13.59 9.18
CA ASP A 167 -29.70 -14.40 8.91
C ASP A 167 -29.38 -15.88 9.12
N ASP A 168 -29.85 -16.44 10.23
CA ASP A 168 -29.61 -17.84 10.62
C ASP A 168 -30.16 -18.85 9.60
N THR A 169 -31.13 -18.47 8.76
CA THR A 169 -31.66 -19.35 7.72
C THR A 169 -30.71 -19.48 6.52
N LYS A 170 -29.78 -18.54 6.36
CA LYS A 170 -28.77 -18.50 5.29
C LYS A 170 -27.36 -18.80 5.79
N CYS A 171 -27.12 -18.64 7.09
CA CYS A 171 -25.80 -18.85 7.67
C CYS A 171 -25.42 -20.34 7.64
N ILE A 172 -24.27 -20.64 7.03
CA ILE A 172 -23.71 -22.01 6.94
C ILE A 172 -22.54 -22.23 7.91
N ALA A 173 -22.35 -21.34 8.88
CA ALA A 173 -21.29 -21.40 9.90
C ALA A 173 -19.85 -21.52 9.34
N CYS A 174 -19.56 -20.94 8.17
CA CYS A 174 -18.23 -21.02 7.54
C CYS A 174 -17.13 -20.20 8.26
N GLY A 175 -17.51 -19.22 9.09
CA GLY A 175 -16.55 -18.41 9.86
C GLY A 175 -15.87 -17.25 9.14
N PHE A 176 -16.09 -17.04 7.84
CA PHE A 176 -15.41 -15.97 7.10
C PHE A 176 -15.70 -14.57 7.63
N CYS A 177 -16.91 -14.30 8.12
CA CYS A 177 -17.22 -13.01 8.75
C CYS A 177 -16.43 -12.79 10.05
N ALA A 178 -16.19 -13.84 10.83
CA ALA A 178 -15.38 -13.79 12.05
C ALA A 178 -13.89 -13.65 11.76
N ASP A 179 -13.38 -14.40 10.78
CA ASP A 179 -11.97 -14.36 10.37
C ASP A 179 -11.59 -13.02 9.72
N THR A 180 -12.46 -12.50 8.85
CA THR A 180 -12.16 -11.26 8.10
C THR A 180 -12.36 -9.99 8.92
N CYS A 181 -13.17 -10.04 10.00
CA CYS A 181 -13.56 -8.83 10.72
C CYS A 181 -12.36 -8.25 11.47
N PRO A 182 -11.84 -7.07 11.07
CA PRO A 182 -10.67 -6.49 11.72
C PRO A 182 -10.95 -6.03 13.16
N CYS A 183 -12.24 -5.89 13.50
CA CYS A 183 -12.71 -5.40 14.79
C CYS A 183 -13.10 -6.54 15.75
N GLY A 184 -13.17 -7.80 15.28
CA GLY A 184 -13.61 -8.94 16.10
C GLY A 184 -15.09 -8.93 16.50
N ILE A 185 -15.96 -8.31 15.69
CA ILE A 185 -17.41 -8.17 15.98
C ILE A 185 -18.14 -9.50 15.90
N TRP A 186 -17.69 -10.39 15.01
CA TRP A 186 -18.30 -11.70 14.81
C TRP A 186 -17.52 -12.76 15.58
N THR A 187 -18.24 -13.55 16.37
CA THR A 187 -17.71 -14.74 17.04
C THR A 187 -18.43 -15.98 16.55
N MET A 188 -17.69 -17.05 16.30
CA MET A 188 -18.29 -18.36 16.02
C MET A 188 -18.63 -19.04 17.33
N GLN A 189 -19.91 -19.36 17.52
CA GLN A 189 -20.31 -20.22 18.63
C GLN A 189 -20.27 -21.68 18.17
N PRO A 190 -19.47 -22.54 18.83
CA PRO A 190 -19.57 -23.97 18.60
C PRO A 190 -20.94 -24.46 19.09
N PHE A 191 -21.54 -25.36 18.32
CA PHE A 191 -22.78 -26.05 18.68
C PHE A 191 -22.58 -27.01 19.87
#